data_AF-A0AAE6RAU9-F1
#
_entry.id   AF-A0AAE6RAU9-F1
#
_cell.length_a   1.000
_cell.length_b   1.000
_cell.length_c   1.000
_cell.angle_alpha   90.00
_cell.angle_beta   90.00
_cell.angle_gamma   90.00
#
_symmetry.space_group_name_H-M   'P 1'
#
loop_
_entity.id
_entity.type
_entity.pdbx_description
1 polymer ?
#
loop_
_entity_poly.entity_id
_entity_poly.type
_entity_poly.pdbx_seq_one_letter_code
_entity_poly.pdbx_strand_id
1 'polypeptide(L)' 'MEALAPDGLVEAISVENGKGFALAVQWHPEFQVMDNPHYLTLFQSFGKACRQRSVLRQKLLLSA' A
#
# COMPACT_ATOMS: atom_id res chain seq x y z
N MET A 1 -8.29 -8.25 6.62
CA MET A 1 -7.93 -7.48 7.83
C MET A 1 -6.46 -7.73 8.08
N GLU A 2 -5.66 -6.68 8.30
CA GLU A 2 -4.19 -6.78 8.28
C GLU A 2 -3.54 -6.60 9.66
N ALA A 3 -4.08 -5.73 10.51
CA ALA A 3 -3.54 -5.51 11.85
C ALA A 3 -4.62 -5.19 12.88
N LEU A 4 -4.37 -5.65 14.11
CA LEU A 4 -5.14 -5.35 15.31
C LEU A 4 -4.20 -4.84 16.40
N ALA A 5 -4.63 -3.84 17.15
CA ALA A 5 -4.02 -3.49 18.42
C ALA A 5 -4.40 -4.53 19.50
N PRO A 6 -3.65 -4.61 20.63
CA PRO A 6 -3.94 -5.57 21.70
C PRO A 6 -5.33 -5.46 22.34
N ASP A 7 -5.97 -4.29 22.24
CA ASP A 7 -7.34 -4.04 22.70
C ASP A 7 -8.43 -4.45 21.69
N GLY A 8 -8.02 -4.96 20.52
CA GLY A 8 -8.93 -5.38 19.45
C GLY A 8 -9.29 -4.29 18.45
N LEU A 9 -8.72 -3.08 18.56
CA LEU A 9 -8.92 -2.03 17.57
C LEU A 9 -8.28 -2.42 16.23
N VAL A 10 -9.00 -2.20 15.13
CA VAL A 10 -8.48 -2.43 13.77
C VAL A 10 -7.51 -1.31 13.41
N GLU A 11 -6.26 -1.69 13.14
CA GLU A 11 -5.17 -0.77 12.85
C GLU A 11 -4.79 -0.77 11.36
N ALA A 12 -5.09 -1.83 10.62
CA ALA A 12 -4.88 -1.86 9.17
C ALA A 12 -5.85 -2.79 8.44
N ILE A 13 -6.24 -2.36 7.23
CA ILE A 13 -7.12 -3.11 6.33
C ILE A 13 -6.60 -3.04 4.90
N SER A 14 -6.90 -4.06 4.12
CA SER A 14 -6.70 -4.09 2.68
C SER A 14 -8.00 -4.45 1.98
N VAL A 15 -8.11 -4.13 0.69
CA VAL A 15 -9.26 -4.55 -0.13
C VAL A 15 -9.04 -5.97 -0.62
N GLU A 16 -9.80 -6.91 -0.08
CA GLU A 16 -9.78 -8.30 -0.52
C GLU A 16 -10.18 -8.39 -2.00
N ASN A 17 -9.45 -9.21 -2.78
CA ASN A 17 -9.63 -9.37 -4.22
C ASN A 17 -9.53 -8.06 -5.04
N GLY A 18 -8.89 -7.02 -4.49
CA GLY A 18 -8.63 -5.77 -5.19
C GLY A 18 -7.76 -5.98 -6.44
N LYS A 19 -8.08 -5.28 -7.54
CA LYS A 19 -7.30 -5.32 -8.80
C LYS A 19 -5.94 -4.60 -8.73
N GLY A 20 -5.58 -4.07 -7.56
CA GLY A 20 -4.38 -3.29 -7.33
C GLY A 20 -4.10 -3.13 -5.85
N PHE A 21 -3.03 -2.41 -5.53
CA PHE A 21 -2.63 -2.16 -4.15
C PHE A 21 -3.58 -1.17 -3.48
N ALA A 22 -4.27 -1.62 -2.44
CA ALA A 22 -5.13 -0.80 -1.59
C ALA A 22 -4.95 -1.26 -0.15
N LEU A 23 -4.23 -0.45 0.64
CA LEU A 23 -3.92 -0.66 2.05
C LEU A 23 -4.23 0.64 2.79
N ALA A 24 -4.95 0.54 3.89
CA ALA A 24 -5.15 1.63 4.83
C ALA A 24 -4.55 1.24 6.18
N VAL A 25 -3.86 2.18 6.82
CA VAL A 25 -3.30 2.04 8.17
C VAL A 25 -3.79 3.20 9.01
N GLN A 26 -4.02 2.96 10.30
CA GLN A 26 -4.54 3.95 11.23
C GLN A 26 -3.42 4.79 11.89
N TRP A 27 -2.23 4.20 12.05
CA TRP A 27 -1.05 4.92 12.54
C TRP A 27 -0.45 5.86 11.48
N HIS A 28 0.57 6.63 11.86
CA HIS A 28 1.26 7.61 11.02
C HIS A 28 2.61 7.07 10.50
N PRO A 29 2.64 6.26 9.42
CA PRO A 29 3.89 5.72 8.88
C PRO A 29 4.77 6.80 8.22
N GLU A 30 4.26 8.00 7.96
CA GLU A 30 5.04 9.11 7.40
C GLU A 30 6.07 9.66 8.39
N PHE A 31 5.84 9.49 9.70
CA PHE A 31 6.72 10.03 10.72
C PHE A 31 8.08 9.33 10.71
N GLN A 32 9.15 10.10 10.48
CA GLN A 32 10.53 9.60 10.39
C GLN A 32 10.67 8.42 9.43
N VAL A 33 9.94 8.44 8.30
CA VAL A 33 9.86 7.33 7.34
C VAL A 33 11.23 6.88 6.83
N MET A 34 12.22 7.78 6.73
CA MET A 34 13.56 7.44 6.26
C MET A 34 14.38 6.68 7.32
N ASP A 35 14.06 6.86 8.59
CA ASP A 35 14.76 6.24 9.72
C ASP A 35 14.02 4.99 10.23
N ASN A 36 12.76 4.78 9.81
CA ASN A 36 11.98 3.60 10.14
C ASN A 36 11.84 2.66 8.92
N PRO A 37 12.58 1.53 8.88
CA PRO A 37 12.58 0.64 7.71
C PRO A 37 11.22 -0.02 7.43
N HIS A 38 10.38 -0.21 8.46
CA HIS A 38 9.04 -0.77 8.26
C HIS A 38 8.13 0.24 7.56
N TYR A 39 8.19 1.49 7.98
CA TYR A 39 7.43 2.57 7.36
C TYR A 39 7.91 2.82 5.93
N LEU A 40 9.22 2.88 5.72
CA LEU A 40 9.80 2.99 4.39
C LEU A 40 9.30 1.90 3.44
N THR A 41 9.21 0.66 3.93
CA THR A 41 8.74 -0.49 3.13
C THR A 41 7.29 -0.32 2.67
N LEU A 42 6.40 0.25 3.50
CA LEU A 42 5.01 0.52 3.11
C LEU A 42 4.95 1.46 1.90
N PHE A 43 5.66 2.60 1.98
CA PHE A 43 5.69 3.58 0.89
C PHE A 43 6.40 3.07 -0.36
N GLN A 44 7.49 2.30 -0.21
CA GLN A 44 8.17 1.68 -1.35
C GLN A 44 7.27 0.66 -2.07
N SER A 45 6.50 -0.12 -1.32
CA SER A 45 5.55 -1.10 -1.85
C SER A 45 4.42 -0.41 -2.59
N PHE A 46 3.86 0.66 -2.02
CA PHE A 46 2.87 1.50 -2.69
C PHE A 46 3.43 2.12 -3.98
N GLY A 47 4.62 2.72 -3.93
CA GLY A 47 5.28 3.30 -5.11
C GLY A 47 5.56 2.26 -6.21
N LYS A 48 5.95 1.03 -5.83
CA LYS A 48 6.11 -0.09 -6.77
C LYS A 48 4.78 -0.44 -7.45
N ALA A 49 3.70 -0.54 -6.68
CA ALA A 49 2.37 -0.82 -7.23
C ALA A 49 1.88 0.28 -8.18
N CYS A 50 2.10 1.55 -7.84
CA CYS A 50 1.78 2.68 -8.72
C CYS A 50 2.53 2.61 -10.06
N ARG A 51 3.83 2.30 -10.04
CA ARG A 51 4.62 2.10 -11.27
C ARG A 51 4.12 0.94 -12.11
N GLN A 52 3.81 -0.20 -11.47
CA GLN A 52 3.21 -1.35 -12.17
C GLN A 52 1.88 -0.99 -12.82
N ARG A 53 1.01 -0.26 -12.11
CA ARG A 53 -0.27 0.21 -12.64
C ARG A 53 -0.08 1.15 -13.84
N SER A 54 0.91 2.04 -13.78
CA SER A 54 1.25 2.93 -14.90
C SER A 54 1.65 2.14 -16.15
N VAL A 55 2.55 1.16 -16.02
CA VAL A 55 2.97 0.28 -17.13
C VAL A 55 1.79 -0.49 -17.72
N LEU A 56 0.92 -1.04 -16.88
CA LEU A 56 -0.27 -1.77 -17.35
C LEU A 56 -1.21 -0.86 -18.15
N ARG A 57 -1.44 0.38 -17.70
CA ARG A 57 -2.25 1.36 -18.43
C ARG A 57 -1.63 1.71 -19.77
N GLN A 58 -0.30 1.90 -19.81
CA GLN A 58 0.39 2.21 -21.06
C GLN A 58 0.30 1.06 -22.07
N LYS A 59 0.47 -0.19 -21.62
CA LYS A 59 0.30 -1.38 -22.46
C LYS A 59 -1.11 -1.47 -23.05
N LEU A 60 -2.13 -1.23 -22.22
CA LEU A 60 -3.53 -1.24 -22.67
C LEU A 60 -3.80 -0.20 -23.75
N LEU A 61 -3.23 1.00 -23.62
CA LEU A 61 -3.36 2.07 -24.63
C LEU A 61 -2.67 1.73 -25.95
N LEU A 62 -1.58 0.95 -25.93
CA LEU A 62 -0.86 0.55 -27.14
C LEU A 62 -1.45 -0.70 -27.80
N SER A 63 -2.30 -1.44 -27.09
CA SER A 63 -3.01 -2.63 -27.59
C SER A 63 -4.44 -2.36 -28.04
N ALA A 64 -4.91 -1.12 -27.91
CA ALA A 64 -6.22 -0.64 -28.36
C ALA A 64 -6.04 0.15 -29.67
#